data_AF-Q0K7E7-F1
#
_entry.id   AF-Q0K7E7-F1
#
_cell.length_a   1.000
_cell.length_b   1.000
_cell.length_c   1.000
_cell.angle_alpha   90.00
_cell.angle_beta   90.00
_cell.angle_gamma   90.00
#
_symmetry.space_group_name_H-M   'P 1'
#
loop_
_entity.id
_entity.type
_entity.pdbx_description
1 polymer ?
#
loop_
_entity_poly.entity_id
_entity_poly.type
_entity_poly.pdbx_seq_one_letter_code
_entity_poly.pdbx_strand_id
1 'polypeptide(L)'
;MAKIIQLQQDGATVAPVIVDDGWTVLRGTAEQPLTDEQIAAAVQSQDAVLFPLSVFKANEALLAGRDAARTGVWLAPEDEPGDAEAYFARVALVAVDFPVFRDGRGFSTAYLLRTRYHWKGQLRAIGDVLRDQLNFMKRCGFDAFAVRADKNIEDAIKGFTEFTVTYQASVDEPLPLFRRARAEVGAQPKETA
;
A
#
# COMPACT_ATOMS: atom_id res chain seq x y z
N MET A 1 15.85 -10.71 8.96
CA MET A 1 15.30 -9.49 8.35
C MET A 1 13.79 -9.55 8.47
N ALA A 2 13.10 -8.41 8.52
CA ALA A 2 11.64 -8.41 8.49
C ALA A 2 11.17 -8.97 7.13
N LYS A 3 9.97 -9.56 7.10
CA LYS A 3 9.37 -10.09 5.88
C LYS A 3 8.03 -9.39 5.65
N ILE A 4 7.69 -9.17 4.40
CA ILE A 4 6.39 -8.64 3.99
C ILE A 4 5.77 -9.55 2.93
N ILE A 5 4.46 -9.39 2.73
CA ILE A 5 3.79 -9.99 1.59
C ILE A 5 3.76 -8.96 0.47
N GLN A 6 4.13 -9.34 -0.74
CA GLN A 6 4.05 -8.50 -1.92
C GLN A 6 3.28 -9.22 -3.03
N LEU A 7 2.40 -8.50 -3.71
CA LEU A 7 1.74 -8.99 -4.90
C LEU A 7 2.69 -8.87 -6.08
N GLN A 8 2.93 -9.98 -6.75
CA GLN A 8 3.69 -10.03 -7.99
C GLN A 8 2.76 -10.35 -9.15
N GLN A 9 2.95 -9.62 -10.25
CA GLN A 9 2.26 -9.90 -11.50
C GLN A 9 3.07 -10.93 -12.30
N ASP A 10 2.43 -12.04 -12.64
CA ASP A 10 2.93 -13.01 -13.60
C ASP A 10 1.91 -13.13 -14.75
N GLY A 11 2.20 -12.43 -15.85
CA GLY A 11 1.27 -12.26 -16.96
C GLY A 11 -0.06 -11.62 -16.52
N ALA A 12 -1.15 -12.38 -16.66
CA ALA A 12 -2.50 -11.94 -16.29
C ALA A 12 -2.87 -12.24 -14.82
N THR A 13 -2.01 -12.94 -14.07
CA THR A 13 -2.30 -13.38 -12.70
C THR A 13 -1.51 -12.56 -11.69
N VAL A 14 -2.15 -12.25 -10.56
CA VAL A 14 -1.52 -11.57 -9.43
C VAL A 14 -1.45 -12.54 -8.27
N ALA A 15 -0.24 -12.90 -7.85
CA ALA A 15 0.00 -13.84 -6.77
C ALA A 15 0.69 -13.14 -5.57
N PRO A 16 0.24 -13.38 -4.34
CA PRO A 16 0.98 -12.94 -3.16
C PRO A 16 2.22 -13.82 -2.96
N VAL A 17 3.34 -13.21 -2.64
CA VAL A 17 4.59 -13.88 -2.27
C VAL A 17 5.21 -13.24 -1.04
N ILE A 18 5.96 -14.01 -0.26
CA ILE A 18 6.68 -13.51 0.90
C ILE A 18 8.07 -13.09 0.46
N VAL A 19 8.45 -11.85 0.76
CA VAL A 19 9.75 -11.27 0.40
C VAL A 19 10.41 -10.65 1.63
N ASP A 20 11.74 -10.53 1.61
CA ASP A 20 12.48 -9.80 2.62
C ASP A 20 12.22 -8.29 2.50
N ASP A 21 12.09 -7.63 3.64
CA ASP A 21 11.89 -6.19 3.73
C ASP A 21 13.19 -5.48 4.12
N GLY A 22 13.72 -4.71 3.17
CA GLY A 22 14.89 -3.86 3.36
C GLY A 22 14.56 -2.42 3.76
N TRP A 23 13.29 -2.07 3.97
CA TRP A 23 12.88 -0.70 4.28
C TRP A 23 12.84 -0.43 5.77
N THR A 24 13.42 0.70 6.18
CA THR A 24 13.29 1.22 7.55
C THR A 24 12.18 2.27 7.60
N VAL A 25 11.19 2.07 8.47
CA VAL A 25 10.13 3.06 8.71
C VAL A 25 10.62 4.08 9.73
N LEU A 26 10.84 5.32 9.30
CA LEU A 26 11.14 6.42 10.21
C LEU A 26 9.84 6.83 10.92
N ARG A 27 9.77 6.61 12.23
CA ARG A 27 8.57 6.84 13.04
C ARG A 27 8.93 7.43 14.39
N GLY A 28 8.22 8.49 14.77
CA GLY A 28 8.15 8.98 16.14
C GLY A 28 6.85 8.50 16.81
N THR A 29 6.82 8.52 18.13
CA THR A 29 5.61 8.34 18.93
C THR A 29 5.18 9.68 19.53
N ALA A 30 3.96 9.75 20.08
CA ALA A 30 3.54 10.95 20.81
C ALA A 30 4.43 11.25 22.04
N GLU A 31 5.03 10.21 22.62
CA GLU A 31 5.90 10.30 23.79
C GLU A 31 7.37 10.57 23.43
N GLN A 32 7.80 10.11 22.25
CA GLN A 32 9.13 10.32 21.70
C GLN A 32 9.00 10.75 20.23
N PRO A 33 8.79 12.05 19.97
CA PRO A 33 8.75 12.57 18.61
C PRO A 33 10.14 12.42 17.96
N LEU A 34 10.16 12.43 16.63
CA LEU A 34 11.41 12.40 15.86
C LEU A 34 12.22 13.66 16.16
N THR A 35 13.48 13.49 16.51
CA THR A 35 14.42 14.61 16.66
C THR A 35 15.04 15.00 15.32
N ASP A 36 15.49 16.25 15.20
CA ASP A 36 16.19 16.72 14.00
C ASP A 36 17.45 15.89 13.70
N GLU A 37 18.13 15.39 14.73
CA GLU A 37 19.29 14.49 14.58
C GLU A 37 18.90 13.15 13.94
N GLN A 38 17.78 12.55 14.37
CA GLN A 38 17.28 11.30 13.79
C GLN A 38 16.85 11.50 12.33
N ILE A 39 16.19 12.62 12.03
CA ILE A 39 15.79 12.97 10.66
C ILE A 39 17.04 13.17 9.79
N ALA A 40 18.01 13.96 10.24
CA ALA A 40 19.25 14.20 9.51
C ALA A 40 20.03 12.90 9.25
N ALA A 41 20.13 12.02 10.25
CA ALA A 41 20.77 10.71 10.10
C ALA A 41 20.04 9.85 9.07
N ALA A 42 18.71 9.80 9.09
CA ALA A 42 17.91 9.07 8.11
C ALA A 42 18.08 9.63 6.68
N VAL A 43 18.14 10.96 6.54
CA VAL A 43 18.37 11.62 5.25
C VAL A 43 19.76 11.32 4.69
N GLN A 44 20.78 11.22 5.54
CA GLN A 44 22.17 10.94 5.12
C GLN A 44 22.48 9.45 4.92
N SER A 45 21.68 8.56 5.53
CA SER A 45 21.85 7.11 5.40
C SER A 45 21.78 6.64 3.94
N GLN A 46 22.53 5.60 3.58
CA GLN A 46 22.44 4.97 2.25
C GLN A 46 21.31 3.92 2.15
N ASP A 47 20.61 3.62 3.25
CA ASP A 47 19.59 2.58 3.35
C ASP A 47 18.25 2.98 2.71
N ALA A 48 17.34 2.02 2.51
CA ALA A 48 15.97 2.33 2.08
C ALA A 48 15.13 2.82 3.27
N VAL A 49 14.57 4.04 3.16
CA VAL A 49 13.86 4.69 4.28
C VAL A 49 12.48 5.19 3.85
N LEU A 50 11.48 4.90 4.68
CA LEU A 50 10.13 5.45 4.60
C LEU A 50 10.01 6.63 5.57
N PHE A 51 9.86 7.83 5.04
CA PHE A 51 9.71 9.06 5.83
C PHE A 51 8.21 9.38 6.05
N PRO A 52 7.80 9.88 7.23
CA PRO A 52 6.46 10.43 7.39
C PRO A 52 6.25 11.57 6.39
N LEU A 53 5.07 11.70 5.80
CA LEU A 53 4.78 12.75 4.82
C LEU A 53 5.08 14.15 5.38
N SER A 54 4.73 14.41 6.64
CA SER A 54 5.04 15.66 7.35
C SER A 54 6.54 15.97 7.40
N VAL A 55 7.37 14.97 7.73
CA VAL A 55 8.84 15.10 7.76
C VAL A 55 9.40 15.29 6.35
N PHE A 56 8.88 14.56 5.36
CA PHE A 56 9.30 14.69 3.97
C PHE A 56 9.08 16.12 3.45
N LYS A 57 7.88 16.68 3.70
CA LYS A 57 7.50 18.06 3.35
C LYS A 57 8.42 19.08 4.03
N ALA A 58 8.65 18.93 5.33
CA ALA A 58 9.48 19.86 6.10
C ALA A 58 10.97 19.83 5.70
N ASN A 59 11.46 18.71 5.17
CA ASN A 59 12.87 18.50 4.85
C ASN A 59 13.12 18.32 3.34
N GLU A 60 12.24 18.88 2.51
CA GLU A 60 12.23 18.62 1.08
C GLU A 60 13.57 18.94 0.39
N ALA A 61 14.20 20.06 0.78
CA ALA A 61 15.50 20.49 0.26
C ALA A 61 16.63 19.51 0.63
N LEU A 62 16.61 18.96 1.83
CA LEU A 62 17.61 17.98 2.28
C LEU A 62 17.43 16.64 1.57
N LEU A 63 16.19 16.27 1.23
CA LEU A 63 15.84 15.04 0.52
C LEU A 63 16.00 15.15 -1.00
N ALA A 64 16.23 16.34 -1.57
CA ALA A 64 16.28 16.54 -3.02
C ALA A 64 17.40 15.76 -3.74
N GLY A 65 18.52 15.51 -3.06
CA GLY A 65 19.64 14.74 -3.60
C GLY A 65 19.59 13.23 -3.31
N ARG A 66 18.55 12.75 -2.61
CA ARG A 66 18.42 11.35 -2.25
C ARG A 66 17.89 10.54 -3.43
N ASP A 67 18.49 9.38 -3.70
CA ASP A 67 18.02 8.46 -4.73
C ASP A 67 16.58 8.00 -4.45
N ALA A 68 15.70 8.16 -5.45
CA ALA A 68 14.30 7.78 -5.37
C ALA A 68 14.11 6.29 -5.09
N ALA A 69 15.00 5.42 -5.56
CA ALA A 69 14.92 3.97 -5.39
C ALA A 69 14.94 3.52 -3.92
N ARG A 70 15.54 4.33 -3.05
CA ARG A 70 15.67 4.08 -1.60
C ARG A 70 14.91 5.09 -0.74
N THR A 71 14.03 5.85 -1.38
CA THR A 71 13.24 6.89 -0.73
C THR A 71 11.77 6.53 -0.85
N GLY A 72 11.10 6.51 0.29
CA GLY A 72 9.67 6.26 0.37
C GLY A 72 9.02 7.27 1.29
N VAL A 73 7.72 7.45 1.11
CA VAL A 73 6.90 8.27 2.00
C VAL A 73 5.80 7.41 2.60
N TRP A 74 5.44 7.66 3.85
CA TRP A 74 4.28 7.04 4.48
C TRP A 74 3.29 8.08 4.98
N LEU A 75 2.00 7.79 4.79
CA LEU A 75 0.88 8.65 5.13
C LEU A 75 0.28 8.19 6.46
N ALA A 76 0.18 9.10 7.42
CA ALA A 76 -0.60 8.94 8.63
C ALA A 76 -2.11 9.01 8.32
N PRO A 77 -2.99 8.53 9.21
CA PRO A 77 -4.43 8.54 8.96
C PRO A 77 -5.06 9.93 8.75
N GLU A 78 -4.41 10.99 9.22
CA GLU A 78 -4.81 12.40 9.06
C GLU A 78 -4.22 13.08 7.83
N ASP A 79 -3.29 12.42 7.12
CA ASP A 79 -2.67 12.99 5.92
C ASP A 79 -3.63 12.92 4.72
N GLU A 80 -3.64 13.99 3.93
CA GLU A 80 -4.39 14.03 2.67
C GLU A 80 -3.57 13.36 1.56
N PRO A 81 -4.12 12.38 0.81
CA PRO A 81 -3.35 11.66 -0.22
C PRO A 81 -2.84 12.56 -1.35
N GLY A 82 -3.54 13.65 -1.65
CA GLY A 82 -3.13 14.63 -2.65
C GLY A 82 -1.84 15.37 -2.30
N ASP A 83 -1.51 15.50 -1.01
CA ASP A 83 -0.27 16.16 -0.59
C ASP A 83 0.98 15.34 -0.96
N ALA A 84 0.84 14.04 -1.18
CA ALA A 84 1.93 13.16 -1.60
C ALA A 84 2.20 13.22 -3.11
N GLU A 85 1.26 13.71 -3.92
CA GLU A 85 1.32 13.69 -5.39
C GLU A 85 2.57 14.39 -5.94
N ALA A 86 2.95 15.52 -5.34
CA ALA A 86 4.13 16.30 -5.73
C ALA A 86 5.45 15.51 -5.60
N TYR A 87 5.45 14.41 -4.84
CA TYR A 87 6.65 13.65 -4.50
C TYR A 87 6.73 12.30 -5.22
N PHE A 88 5.73 11.92 -6.03
CA PHE A 88 5.70 10.62 -6.70
C PHE A 88 6.91 10.33 -7.58
N ALA A 89 7.48 11.35 -8.24
CA ALA A 89 8.68 11.18 -9.05
C ALA A 89 9.97 10.99 -8.23
N ARG A 90 9.91 11.20 -6.90
CA ARG A 90 11.05 11.20 -5.98
C ARG A 90 11.04 10.04 -5.01
N VAL A 91 10.04 9.16 -5.09
CA VAL A 91 9.89 8.02 -4.19
C VAL A 91 9.62 6.76 -5.00
N ALA A 92 10.15 5.62 -4.54
CA ALA A 92 9.83 4.31 -5.11
C ALA A 92 8.59 3.67 -4.46
N LEU A 93 8.20 4.17 -3.29
CA LEU A 93 7.24 3.55 -2.39
C LEU A 93 6.39 4.60 -1.69
N VAL A 94 5.07 4.42 -1.74
CA VAL A 94 4.12 5.10 -0.86
C VAL A 94 3.56 4.07 0.10
N ALA A 95 3.63 4.33 1.40
CA ALA A 95 3.02 3.50 2.42
C ALA A 95 1.85 4.23 3.11
N VAL A 96 0.90 3.47 3.64
CA VAL A 96 -0.24 3.98 4.40
C VAL A 96 -0.24 3.31 5.75
N ASP A 97 -0.28 4.12 6.81
CA ASP A 97 -0.22 3.64 8.18
C ASP A 97 -1.59 3.30 8.74
N PHE A 98 -1.67 2.14 9.39
CA PHE A 98 -2.83 1.68 10.14
C PHE A 98 -2.41 1.60 11.62
N PRO A 99 -2.52 2.67 12.41
CA PRO A 99 -2.06 2.64 13.80
C PRO A 99 -2.87 1.69 14.68
N VAL A 100 -4.15 1.51 14.34
CA VAL A 100 -5.06 0.57 14.99
C VAL A 100 -5.95 -0.11 13.95
N PHE A 101 -6.29 -1.38 14.19
CA PHE A 101 -7.09 -2.22 13.31
C PHE A 101 -8.44 -1.62 12.90
N ARG A 102 -9.02 -0.77 13.75
CA ARG A 102 -10.34 -0.15 13.55
C ARG A 102 -10.29 1.08 12.63
N ASP A 103 -9.11 1.50 12.20
CA ASP A 103 -8.97 2.65 11.32
C ASP A 103 -9.18 2.26 9.84
N GLY A 104 -10.31 2.69 9.29
CA GLY A 104 -10.67 2.45 7.90
C GLY A 104 -10.15 3.49 6.90
N ARG A 105 -9.58 4.63 7.35
CA ARG A 105 -9.23 5.74 6.44
C ARG A 105 -8.18 5.31 5.40
N GLY A 106 -7.26 4.44 5.79
CA GLY A 106 -6.22 3.93 4.90
C GLY A 106 -6.74 3.24 3.63
N PHE A 107 -7.93 2.62 3.68
CA PHE A 107 -8.57 2.02 2.49
C PHE A 107 -8.98 3.08 1.46
N SER A 108 -9.60 4.17 1.92
CA SER A 108 -9.97 5.31 1.07
C SER A 108 -8.73 6.00 0.51
N THR A 109 -7.69 6.17 1.33
CA THR A 109 -6.39 6.71 0.90
C THR A 109 -5.80 5.89 -0.23
N ALA A 110 -5.71 4.57 -0.08
CA ALA A 110 -5.19 3.69 -1.13
C ALA A 110 -6.01 3.73 -2.41
N TYR A 111 -7.34 3.73 -2.29
CA TYR A 111 -8.24 3.84 -3.43
C TYR A 111 -8.01 5.14 -4.20
N LEU A 112 -7.91 6.28 -3.50
CA LEU A 112 -7.64 7.58 -4.12
C LEU A 112 -6.25 7.64 -4.76
N LEU A 113 -5.21 7.11 -4.11
CA LEU A 113 -3.87 7.03 -4.66
C LEU A 113 -3.86 6.31 -6.02
N ARG A 114 -4.58 5.19 -6.16
CA ARG A 114 -4.66 4.45 -7.43
C ARG A 114 -5.57 5.10 -8.48
N THR A 115 -6.73 5.60 -8.07
CA THR A 115 -7.79 6.03 -9.00
C THR A 115 -7.72 7.49 -9.39
N ARG A 116 -7.48 8.39 -8.43
CA ARG A 116 -7.47 9.84 -8.64
C ARG A 116 -6.06 10.37 -8.92
N TYR A 117 -5.09 9.93 -8.12
CA TYR A 117 -3.70 10.40 -8.23
C TYR A 117 -2.82 9.49 -9.08
N HIS A 118 -3.39 8.39 -9.58
CA HIS A 118 -2.76 7.48 -10.53
C HIS A 118 -1.39 6.93 -10.11
N TRP A 119 -1.12 6.83 -8.80
CA TRP A 119 0.11 6.24 -8.27
C TRP A 119 0.31 4.83 -8.82
N LYS A 120 1.42 4.61 -9.52
CA LYS A 120 1.78 3.34 -10.17
C LYS A 120 2.87 2.56 -9.45
N GLY A 121 3.63 3.21 -8.56
CA GLY A 121 4.65 2.53 -7.76
C GLY A 121 4.04 1.61 -6.70
N GLN A 122 4.93 1.06 -5.86
CA GLN A 122 4.51 0.18 -4.77
C GLN A 122 3.64 0.96 -3.78
N LEU A 123 2.53 0.36 -3.36
CA LEU A 123 1.61 0.88 -2.35
C LEU A 123 1.52 -0.09 -1.18
N ARG A 124 2.14 0.28 -0.06
CA ARG A 124 2.33 -0.62 1.09
C ARG A 124 1.42 -0.29 2.27
N ALA A 125 0.78 -1.29 2.85
CA ALA A 125 0.13 -1.17 4.16
C ALA A 125 1.17 -1.43 5.28
N ILE A 126 1.25 -0.54 6.27
CA ILE A 126 2.12 -0.69 7.46
C ILE A 126 1.31 -0.49 8.76
N GLY A 127 1.84 -0.96 9.89
CA GLY A 127 1.18 -0.84 11.20
C GLY A 127 0.41 -2.09 11.62
N ASP A 128 -0.84 -1.94 12.04
CA ASP A 128 -1.74 -2.99 12.53
C ASP A 128 -2.40 -3.78 11.37
N VAL A 129 -1.56 -4.31 10.47
CA VAL A 129 -1.98 -5.07 9.29
C VAL A 129 -2.22 -6.54 9.67
N LEU A 130 -3.46 -6.99 9.53
CA LEU A 130 -3.92 -8.32 9.92
C LEU A 130 -4.42 -9.14 8.71
N ARG A 131 -4.37 -10.47 8.84
CA ARG A 131 -4.77 -11.45 7.82
C ARG A 131 -6.15 -11.18 7.22
N ASP A 132 -7.13 -10.90 8.08
CA ASP A 132 -8.54 -10.70 7.72
C ASP A 132 -8.77 -9.45 6.86
N GLN A 133 -7.86 -8.48 6.89
CA GLN A 133 -7.94 -7.26 6.09
C GLN A 133 -7.21 -7.35 4.74
N LEU A 134 -6.30 -8.32 4.57
CA LEU A 134 -5.40 -8.38 3.42
C LEU A 134 -6.13 -8.40 2.07
N ASN A 135 -7.18 -9.21 1.95
CA ASN A 135 -7.96 -9.25 0.72
C ASN A 135 -8.63 -7.90 0.45
N PHE A 136 -9.25 -7.27 1.44
CA PHE A 136 -9.87 -5.95 1.28
C PHE A 136 -8.84 -4.87 0.93
N MET A 137 -7.65 -4.89 1.54
CA MET A 137 -6.57 -3.96 1.25
C MET A 137 -6.10 -4.12 -0.20
N LYS A 138 -5.88 -5.36 -0.68
CA LYS A 138 -5.58 -5.64 -2.09
C LYS A 138 -6.62 -5.00 -3.02
N ARG A 139 -7.91 -5.18 -2.72
CA ARG A 139 -9.00 -4.63 -3.54
C ARG A 139 -8.96 -3.11 -3.64
N CYS A 140 -8.63 -2.44 -2.53
CA CYS A 140 -8.45 -0.98 -2.49
C CYS A 140 -7.16 -0.50 -3.19
N GLY A 141 -6.27 -1.40 -3.60
CA GLY A 141 -5.12 -1.08 -4.43
C GLY A 141 -3.75 -1.27 -3.79
N PHE A 142 -3.67 -1.76 -2.56
CA PHE A 142 -2.40 -2.14 -1.94
C PHE A 142 -1.77 -3.33 -2.67
N ASP A 143 -0.45 -3.29 -2.83
CA ASP A 143 0.34 -4.37 -3.43
C ASP A 143 1.46 -4.88 -2.53
N ALA A 144 1.70 -4.25 -1.38
CA ALA A 144 2.63 -4.71 -0.37
C ALA A 144 2.02 -4.60 1.04
N PHE A 145 2.34 -5.55 1.93
CA PHE A 145 1.71 -5.68 3.23
C PHE A 145 2.74 -6.04 4.29
N ALA A 146 3.05 -5.07 5.16
CA ALA A 146 3.85 -5.31 6.34
C ALA A 146 2.97 -5.84 7.47
N VAL A 147 2.74 -7.17 7.45
CA VAL A 147 1.97 -7.88 8.46
C VAL A 147 2.57 -7.62 9.84
N ARG A 148 1.70 -7.38 10.82
CA ARG A 148 2.09 -7.11 12.20
C ARG A 148 3.06 -8.18 12.73
N ALA A 149 4.12 -7.74 13.40
CA ALA A 149 5.26 -8.60 13.75
C ALA A 149 4.92 -9.77 14.70
N ASP A 150 3.81 -9.70 15.44
CA ASP A 150 3.33 -10.75 16.33
C ASP A 150 2.42 -11.79 15.62
N LYS A 151 2.22 -11.67 14.31
CA LYS A 151 1.43 -12.60 13.49
C LYS A 151 2.33 -13.47 12.61
N ASN A 152 1.84 -14.68 12.32
CA ASN A 152 2.52 -15.58 11.39
C ASN A 152 2.21 -15.18 9.93
N ILE A 153 3.23 -14.70 9.22
CA ILE A 153 3.13 -14.28 7.82
C ILE A 153 2.75 -15.42 6.86
N GLU A 154 3.19 -16.66 7.14
CA GLU A 154 2.86 -17.86 6.35
C GLU A 154 1.39 -18.25 6.50
N ASP A 155 0.75 -17.85 7.58
CA ASP A 155 -0.69 -17.99 7.74
C ASP A 155 -1.44 -16.79 7.16
N ALA A 156 -0.89 -15.59 7.31
CA ALA A 156 -1.48 -14.36 6.78
C ALA A 156 -1.65 -14.40 5.26
N ILE A 157 -0.69 -14.95 4.51
CA ILE A 157 -0.79 -15.07 3.04
C ILE A 157 -2.02 -15.85 2.55
N LYS A 158 -2.62 -16.71 3.39
CA LYS A 158 -3.86 -17.42 3.05
C LYS A 158 -5.08 -16.50 3.03
N GLY A 159 -4.99 -15.31 3.64
CA GLY A 159 -6.06 -14.31 3.65
C GLY A 159 -6.48 -13.84 2.25
N PHE A 160 -5.61 -13.97 1.24
CA PHE A 160 -5.93 -13.61 -0.15
C PHE A 160 -6.84 -14.60 -0.87
N THR A 161 -7.03 -15.81 -0.33
CA THR A 161 -7.83 -16.87 -0.97
C THR A 161 -9.18 -17.13 -0.29
N GLU A 162 -9.50 -16.42 0.79
CA GLU A 162 -10.73 -16.65 1.57
C GLU A 162 -12.00 -16.21 0.84
N PHE A 163 -11.92 -15.21 -0.03
CA PHE A 163 -13.05 -14.70 -0.79
C PHE A 163 -12.78 -14.81 -2.29
N THR A 164 -13.55 -15.65 -2.96
CA THR A 164 -13.43 -15.88 -4.41
C THR A 164 -14.38 -15.02 -5.23
N VAL A 165 -15.49 -14.56 -4.64
CA VAL A 165 -16.50 -13.76 -5.32
C VAL A 165 -16.68 -12.42 -4.60
N THR A 166 -16.60 -11.33 -5.36
CA THR A 166 -16.73 -9.96 -4.84
C THR A 166 -17.90 -9.25 -5.49
N TYR A 167 -18.82 -8.73 -4.66
CA TYR A 167 -20.02 -8.04 -5.14
C TYR A 167 -19.73 -6.61 -5.64
N GLN A 168 -19.00 -5.84 -4.83
CA GLN A 168 -18.74 -4.42 -5.05
C GLN A 168 -17.64 -4.18 -6.10
N ALA A 169 -17.68 -3.02 -6.76
CA ALA A 169 -16.55 -2.54 -7.56
C ALA A 169 -15.39 -2.08 -6.66
N SER A 170 -14.16 -2.16 -7.14
CA SER A 170 -12.97 -1.60 -6.48
C SER A 170 -11.84 -1.36 -7.49
N VAL A 171 -10.61 -1.10 -7.02
CA VAL A 171 -9.45 -0.87 -7.90
C VAL A 171 -9.11 -2.13 -8.70
N ASP A 172 -9.18 -3.29 -8.07
CA ASP A 172 -8.85 -4.58 -8.69
C ASP A 172 -9.90 -5.04 -9.71
N GLU A 173 -11.17 -4.69 -9.48
CA GLU A 173 -12.29 -5.02 -10.34
C GLU A 173 -13.28 -3.83 -10.41
N PRO A 174 -13.14 -2.95 -11.41
CA PRO A 174 -13.92 -1.72 -11.51
C PRO A 174 -15.41 -1.94 -11.78
N LEU A 175 -15.82 -3.10 -12.28
CA LEU A 175 -17.22 -3.39 -12.55
C LEU A 175 -17.84 -4.13 -11.36
N PRO A 176 -19.02 -3.73 -10.86
CA PRO A 176 -19.70 -4.50 -9.81
C PRO A 176 -20.31 -5.78 -10.39
N LEU A 177 -20.52 -6.79 -9.54
CA LEU A 177 -20.96 -8.13 -9.94
C LEU A 177 -22.24 -8.13 -10.78
N PHE A 178 -23.24 -7.30 -10.42
CA PHE A 178 -24.52 -7.23 -11.15
C PHE A 178 -24.37 -6.67 -12.59
N ARG A 179 -23.29 -5.95 -12.89
CA ARG A 179 -22.96 -5.54 -14.27
C ARG A 179 -22.16 -6.60 -15.00
N ARG A 180 -21.35 -7.40 -14.30
CA ARG A 180 -20.59 -8.54 -14.86
C ARG A 180 -21.52 -9.66 -15.30
N ALA A 181 -22.45 -10.08 -14.44
CA ALA A 181 -23.39 -11.16 -14.73
C ALA A 181 -24.26 -10.89 -15.97
N ARG A 182 -24.58 -9.63 -16.26
CA ARG A 182 -25.31 -9.25 -17.48
C ARG A 182 -24.47 -9.30 -18.75
N ALA A 183 -23.15 -9.09 -18.65
CA ALA A 183 -22.25 -9.16 -19.79
C ALA A 183 -22.04 -10.61 -20.27
N GLU A 184 -21.94 -11.57 -19.35
CA GLU A 184 -21.79 -12.99 -19.67
C GLU A 184 -23.04 -13.59 -20.33
N VAL A 185 -24.24 -13.19 -19.87
CA VAL A 185 -25.52 -13.67 -20.43
C VAL A 185 -25.77 -13.11 -21.84
N GLY A 186 -25.24 -11.93 -22.18
CA GLY A 186 -25.37 -11.34 -23.52
C GLY A 186 -24.39 -11.90 -24.56
N ALA A 187 -23.34 -12.62 -24.14
CA ALA A 187 -22.29 -13.15 -25.01
C ALA A 187 -22.53 -14.60 -25.47
N GLN A 188 -23.60 -15.26 -25.01
CA GLN A 188 -23.97 -16.57 -25.54
C GLN A 188 -24.56 -16.41 -26.96
N PRO A 189 -24.00 -17.07 -27.99
CA PRO A 189 -24.57 -17.03 -29.33
C PRO A 189 -25.99 -17.60 -29.26
N LYS A 190 -26.96 -16.89 -29.83
CA LYS A 190 -28.28 -17.48 -30.07
C LYS A 190 -28.08 -18.66 -31.00
N GLU A 191 -28.21 -19.89 -30.49
CA GLU A 191 -28.31 -21.09 -31.32
C GLU A 191 -29.43 -20.85 -32.34
N THR A 192 -29.05 -20.88 -33.61
CA THR A 192 -29.96 -20.67 -34.73
C THR A 192 -30.63 -22.02 -35.00
N ALA A 193 -31.95 -22.08 -34.79
CA ALA A 193 -32.77 -23.24 -35.11
C ALA A 193 -33.01 -23.36 -36.63
#